data_AF-A0A0S8BA12-F1
#
_entry.id   AF-A0A0S8BA12-F1
#
_cell.length_a   1.000
_cell.length_b   1.000
_cell.length_c   1.000
_cell.angle_alpha   90.00
_cell.angle_beta   90.00
_cell.angle_gamma   90.00
#
_symmetry.space_group_name_H-M   'P 1'
#
loop_
_entity.id
_entity.type
_entity.pdbx_description
1 polymer ?
#
loop_
_entity_poly.entity_id
_entity_poly.type
_entity_poly.pdbx_seq_one_letter_code
_entity_poly.pdbx_strand_id
1 'polypeptide(L)'
;MAVELSTNQRWALPLIISGYLVLAILYTLSTPPLEASDEYKHYPVVQYVQTQGKYPVLEPDKPGLWLQEGAQAPLYYFIMAGLTAWIDSGDLEEIHQINPHAFVEPQSNNE
;
A
#
# COMPACT_ATOMS: atom_id res chain seq x y z
N MET A 1 -38.67 -14.04 10.89
CA MET A 1 -38.12 -14.39 12.21
C MET A 1 -37.00 -13.42 12.51
N ALA A 2 -37.14 -12.55 13.51
CA ALA A 2 -36.03 -11.75 14.00
C ALA A 2 -35.17 -12.62 14.92
N VAL A 3 -33.86 -12.67 14.67
CA VAL A 3 -32.92 -13.37 15.55
C VAL A 3 -32.65 -12.46 16.75
N GLU A 4 -33.25 -12.79 17.90
CA GLU A 4 -32.98 -12.16 19.18
C GLU A 4 -31.58 -12.60 19.66
N LEU A 5 -30.58 -11.75 19.49
CA LEU A 5 -29.22 -11.99 19.99
C LEU A 5 -29.18 -11.78 21.52
N SER A 6 -28.69 -12.78 22.24
CA SER A 6 -28.42 -12.68 23.69
C SER A 6 -27.45 -11.54 23.99
N THR A 7 -27.52 -10.93 25.18
CA THR A 7 -26.67 -9.80 25.59
C THR A 7 -25.17 -10.07 25.37
N ASN A 8 -24.73 -11.32 25.50
CA ASN A 8 -23.34 -11.73 25.27
C ASN A 8 -22.94 -11.71 23.78
N GLN A 9 -23.86 -12.00 22.86
CA GLN A 9 -23.61 -11.95 21.42
C GLN A 9 -23.54 -10.50 20.89
N ARG A 10 -24.16 -9.54 21.58
CA ARG A 10 -24.10 -8.11 21.21
C ARG A 10 -22.69 -7.53 21.32
N TRP A 11 -21.87 -8.08 22.23
CA TRP A 11 -20.51 -7.60 22.47
C TRP A 11 -19.45 -8.33 21.64
N ALA A 12 -19.76 -9.50 21.08
CA ALA A 12 -18.81 -10.29 20.32
C ALA A 12 -18.26 -9.52 19.10
N LEU A 13 -19.14 -8.89 18.31
CA LEU A 13 -18.72 -8.14 17.13
C LEU A 13 -17.87 -6.90 17.48
N PRO A 14 -18.28 -6.01 18.41
CA PRO A 14 -17.41 -4.92 18.86
C PRO A 14 -16.05 -5.40 19.37
N LEU A 15 -16.00 -6.48 20.17
CA LEU A 15 -14.75 -7.02 20.69
C LEU A 15 -13.82 -7.52 19.57
N ILE A 16 -14.37 -8.21 18.57
CA ILE A 16 -13.59 -8.67 17.40
C ILE A 16 -13.06 -7.47 16.61
N ILE A 17 -13.91 -6.46 16.33
CA ILE A 17 -13.49 -5.26 15.60
C ILE A 17 -12.41 -4.51 16.38
N SER A 18 -12.61 -4.30 17.69
CA SER A 18 -11.62 -3.64 18.54
C SER A 18 -10.31 -4.42 18.59
N GLY A 19 -10.36 -5.75 18.74
CA GLY A 19 -9.17 -6.60 18.70
C GLY A 19 -8.43 -6.51 17.37
N TYR A 20 -9.17 -6.56 16.25
CA TYR A 20 -8.60 -6.36 14.92
C TYR A 20 -7.92 -5.00 14.77
N LEU A 21 -8.59 -3.90 15.19
CA LEU A 21 -8.03 -2.56 15.08
C LEU A 21 -6.76 -2.38 15.91
N VAL A 22 -6.73 -2.93 17.13
CA VAL A 22 -5.53 -2.91 17.97
C VAL A 22 -4.38 -3.64 17.27
N LEU A 23 -4.63 -4.84 16.73
CA LEU A 23 -3.60 -5.59 16.01
C LEU A 23 -3.15 -4.88 14.73
N ALA A 24 -4.07 -4.28 13.98
CA ALA A 24 -3.77 -3.53 12.76
C ALA A 24 -2.89 -2.31 13.06
N ILE A 25 -3.21 -1.54 14.11
CA ILE A 25 -2.40 -0.38 14.54
C ILE A 25 -1.01 -0.85 14.98
N LEU A 26 -0.92 -1.89 15.79
CA LEU A 26 0.38 -2.43 16.23
C LEU A 26 1.22 -2.90 15.04
N TYR A 27 0.60 -3.56 14.06
CA TYR A 27 1.26 -3.97 12.82
C TYR A 27 1.79 -2.76 12.03
N THR A 28 0.96 -1.74 11.80
CA THR A 28 1.36 -0.51 11.10
C THR A 28 2.47 0.24 11.82
N LEU A 29 2.47 0.29 13.15
CA LEU A 29 3.52 0.95 13.93
C LEU A 29 4.84 0.14 13.97
N SER A 30 4.74 -1.18 13.81
CA SER A 30 5.91 -2.07 13.84
C SER A 30 6.51 -2.34 12.45
N THR A 31 5.80 -1.98 11.38
CA THR A 31 6.24 -2.15 9.99
C THR A 31 6.57 -0.77 9.43
N PRO A 32 7.86 -0.47 9.17
CA PRO A 32 8.23 0.77 8.53
C PRO A 32 7.50 0.95 7.18
N PRO A 33 7.18 2.19 6.77
CA PRO A 33 6.59 2.45 5.48
C PRO A 33 7.40 1.80 4.35
N LEU A 34 6.72 1.23 3.35
CA LEU A 34 7.32 0.57 2.19
C LEU A 34 8.02 -0.78 2.48
N GLU A 35 8.02 -1.27 3.72
CA GLU A 35 8.51 -2.62 4.04
C GLU A 35 7.42 -3.70 3.96
N ALA A 36 6.14 -3.32 3.94
CA ALA A 36 5.08 -4.26 3.62
C ALA A 36 5.20 -4.69 2.14
N SER A 37 5.04 -5.99 1.88
CA SER A 37 5.31 -6.67 0.59
C SER A 37 4.96 -5.87 -0.67
N ASP A 38 3.79 -5.23 -0.69
CA ASP A 38 3.24 -4.63 -1.90
C ASP A 38 3.31 -3.09 -1.90
N GLU A 39 3.58 -2.46 -0.75
CA GLU A 39 3.63 -0.99 -0.63
C GLU A 39 4.75 -0.39 -1.49
N TYR A 40 5.92 -1.04 -1.49
CA TYR A 40 7.09 -0.66 -2.26
C TYR A 40 6.76 -0.47 -3.75
N LYS A 41 5.89 -1.29 -4.33
CA LYS A 41 5.59 -1.22 -5.78
C LYS A 41 4.35 -0.36 -6.09
N HIS A 42 3.34 -0.38 -5.22
CA HIS A 42 2.08 0.35 -5.46
C HIS A 42 2.18 1.84 -5.14
N TYR A 43 2.85 2.22 -4.05
CA TYR A 43 2.89 3.61 -3.63
C TYR A 43 3.56 4.54 -4.65
N PRO A 44 4.65 4.14 -5.35
CA PRO A 44 5.20 4.94 -6.45
C PRO A 44 4.20 5.27 -7.56
N VAL A 45 3.24 4.39 -7.86
CA VAL A 45 2.17 4.68 -8.83
C VAL A 45 1.23 5.76 -8.31
N VAL A 46 0.86 5.69 -7.02
CA VAL A 46 0.03 6.72 -6.37
C VAL A 46 0.72 8.07 -6.41
N GLN A 47 1.99 8.12 -6.01
CA GLN A 47 2.78 9.35 -5.98
C GLN A 47 3.01 9.92 -7.40
N TYR A 48 3.22 9.05 -8.39
CA TYR A 48 3.31 9.45 -9.80
C TYR A 48 2.01 10.11 -10.29
N VAL A 49 0.85 9.54 -9.94
CA VAL A 49 -0.45 10.13 -10.28
C VAL A 49 -0.65 11.48 -9.59
N GLN A 50 -0.24 11.62 -8.33
CA GLN A 50 -0.33 12.89 -7.58
C GLN A 50 0.55 13.98 -8.18
N THR A 51 1.79 13.64 -8.55
CA THR A 51 2.79 14.60 -9.02
C THR A 51 2.68 14.92 -10.51
N GLN A 52 2.30 13.93 -11.33
CA GLN A 52 2.27 14.06 -12.80
C GLN A 52 0.86 14.19 -13.37
N GLY A 53 -0.19 13.87 -12.60
CA GLY A 53 -1.58 13.93 -13.05
C GLY A 53 -1.92 12.92 -14.16
N LYS A 54 -1.10 11.89 -14.35
CA LYS A 54 -1.26 10.86 -15.39
C LYS A 54 -0.87 9.48 -14.86
N TYR A 55 -1.32 8.44 -15.54
CA TYR A 55 -0.97 7.06 -15.20
C TYR A 55 0.40 6.68 -15.79
N PRO A 56 1.24 5.89 -15.10
CA PRO A 56 2.53 5.49 -15.64
C PRO A 56 2.36 4.66 -16.92
N VAL A 57 3.32 4.83 -17.84
CA VAL A 57 3.46 3.98 -19.03
C VAL A 57 4.54 2.96 -18.73
N LEU A 58 4.22 1.67 -18.86
CA LEU A 58 5.18 0.61 -18.61
C LEU A 58 6.08 0.42 -19.83
N GLU A 59 7.37 0.67 -19.65
CA GLU A 59 8.42 0.35 -20.64
C GLU A 59 9.07 -0.99 -20.24
N PRO A 60 9.01 -2.04 -21.08
CA PRO A 60 9.54 -3.37 -20.74
C PRO A 60 11.01 -3.36 -20.30
N ASP A 61 11.83 -2.48 -20.90
CA ASP A 61 13.26 -2.40 -20.63
C ASP A 61 13.60 -1.51 -19.42
N LYS A 62 12.64 -0.72 -18.93
CA LYS A 62 12.81 0.26 -17.85
C LYS A 62 11.51 0.41 -17.04
N PRO A 63 11.14 -0.61 -16.26
CA PRO A 63 9.83 -0.65 -15.62
C PRO A 63 9.67 0.34 -14.46
N GLY A 64 10.73 1.04 -14.04
CA GLY A 64 10.70 2.07 -13.00
C GLY A 64 10.45 1.53 -11.60
N LEU A 65 10.08 2.42 -10.66
CA LEU A 65 9.90 2.09 -9.24
C LEU A 65 8.73 1.11 -8.99
N TRP A 66 7.71 1.13 -9.85
CA TRP A 66 6.50 0.32 -9.73
C TRP A 66 6.58 -1.06 -10.38
N LEU A 67 7.67 -1.37 -11.10
CA LEU A 67 7.83 -2.66 -11.80
C LEU A 67 6.58 -3.01 -12.65
N GLN A 68 6.15 -4.26 -12.64
CA GLN A 68 4.93 -4.72 -13.30
C GLN A 68 3.64 -4.06 -12.76
N GLU A 69 3.66 -3.48 -11.56
CA GLU A 69 2.45 -2.91 -10.93
C GLU A 69 1.92 -1.67 -11.65
N GLY A 70 2.78 -1.02 -12.45
CA GLY A 70 2.37 0.07 -13.34
C GLY A 70 1.42 -0.36 -14.46
N ALA A 71 1.21 -1.65 -14.68
CA ALA A 71 0.21 -2.16 -15.64
C ALA A 71 -1.14 -2.51 -14.99
N GLN A 72 -1.28 -2.35 -13.67
CA GLN A 72 -2.54 -2.64 -12.99
C GLN A 72 -3.66 -1.66 -13.37
N ALA A 73 -4.90 -2.01 -13.02
CA ALA A 73 -6.04 -1.14 -13.29
C ALA A 73 -5.95 0.18 -12.50
N PRO A 74 -6.28 1.34 -13.12
CA PRO A 74 -5.91 2.64 -12.57
C PRO A 74 -6.83 3.14 -11.44
N LEU A 75 -8.01 2.55 -11.26
CA LEU A 75 -9.04 3.06 -10.33
C LEU A 75 -8.53 3.20 -8.90
N TYR A 76 -7.85 2.16 -8.39
CA TYR A 76 -7.29 2.17 -7.05
C TYR A 76 -6.32 3.35 -6.88
N TYR A 77 -5.40 3.54 -7.83
CA TYR A 77 -4.37 4.57 -7.75
C TYR A 77 -4.94 5.98 -7.83
N PHE A 78 -5.98 6.23 -8.64
CA PHE A 78 -6.64 7.53 -8.68
C PHE A 78 -7.34 7.88 -7.37
N ILE A 79 -8.04 6.91 -6.76
CA ILE A 79 -8.70 7.12 -5.47
C ILE A 79 -7.66 7.41 -4.40
N MET A 80 -6.61 6.58 -4.31
CA MET A 80 -5.55 6.77 -3.32
C MET A 80 -4.82 8.09 -3.51
N ALA A 81 -4.50 8.46 -4.76
CA ALA A 81 -3.85 9.73 -5.08
C ALA A 81 -4.66 10.93 -4.55
N GLY A 82 -5.99 10.91 -4.73
CA GLY A 82 -6.86 11.96 -4.19
C GLY A 82 -6.95 11.96 -2.66
N LEU A 83 -7.05 10.78 -2.04
CA LEU A 83 -7.19 10.66 -0.58
C LEU A 83 -5.91 11.01 0.19
N THR A 84 -4.74 10.84 -0.43
CA THR A 84 -3.43 11.07 0.20
C THR A 84 -2.68 12.28 -0.35
N ALA A 85 -3.30 13.09 -1.23
CA ALA A 85 -2.64 14.24 -1.88
C ALA A 85 -2.11 15.31 -0.91
N TRP A 86 -2.58 15.32 0.33
CA TRP A 86 -2.15 16.24 1.39
C TRP A 86 -0.91 15.77 2.16
N ILE A 87 -0.45 14.55 1.92
CA ILE A 87 0.74 13.97 2.54
C ILE A 87 1.96 14.35 1.69
N ASP A 88 2.97 14.95 2.32
CA ASP A 88 4.26 15.18 1.67
C ASP A 88 4.95 13.83 1.44
N SER A 89 5.32 13.58 0.19
CA SER A 89 5.96 12.35 -0.28
C SER A 89 7.18 12.65 -1.14
N GLY A 90 7.74 13.87 -1.05
CA GLY A 90 8.91 14.28 -1.83
C GLY A 90 10.19 13.48 -1.54
N ASP A 91 10.23 12.78 -0.41
CA ASP A 91 11.32 11.92 0.04
C ASP A 91 11.23 10.47 -0.47
N LEU A 92 10.22 10.14 -1.31
CA LEU A 92 9.99 8.76 -1.74
C LEU A 92 11.25 8.10 -2.35
N GLU A 93 12.00 8.81 -3.19
CA GLU A 93 13.23 8.26 -3.79
C GLU A 93 14.32 7.93 -2.76
N GLU A 94 14.32 8.60 -1.60
CA GLU A 94 15.28 8.35 -0.51
C GLU A 94 14.87 7.14 0.34
N ILE A 95 13.56 7.01 0.62
CA ILE A 95 13.02 5.96 1.49
C ILE A 95 12.64 4.67 0.74
N HIS A 96 12.53 4.71 -0.59
CA HIS A 96 12.23 3.56 -1.45
C HIS A 96 13.44 2.64 -1.58
N GLN A 97 13.75 1.96 -0.48
CA GLN A 97 14.87 1.03 -0.39
C GLN A 97 14.36 -0.40 -0.31
N ILE A 98 14.98 -1.30 -1.08
CA ILE A 98 14.64 -2.71 -1.04
C ILE A 98 15.14 -3.31 0.27
N ASN A 99 14.23 -3.91 1.04
CA ASN A 99 14.61 -4.68 2.21
C ASN A 99 15.49 -5.88 1.79
N PRO A 100 16.76 -5.97 2.25
CA PRO A 100 17.68 -7.05 1.86
C PRO A 100 17.22 -8.45 2.26
N HIS A 101 16.30 -8.54 3.22
CA HIS A 101 15.73 -9.80 3.71
C HIS A 101 14.41 -10.15 3.04
N ALA A 102 13.81 -9.23 2.28
CA ALA A 102 12.60 -9.52 1.53
C ALA A 102 12.94 -10.36 0.30
N PHE A 103 12.11 -11.38 0.04
CA PHE A 103 12.14 -12.09 -1.23
C PHE A 103 11.48 -11.20 -2.29
N VAL A 104 12.26 -10.27 -2.83
CA VAL A 104 11.85 -9.40 -3.93
C VAL A 104 12.47 -9.95 -5.20
N GLU A 105 11.71 -9.97 -6.29
CA GLU A 105 12.21 -10.37 -7.60
C GLU A 105 13.48 -9.55 -7.92
N PRO A 106 14.58 -10.19 -8.38
CA PRO A 106 15.81 -9.47 -8.68
C PRO A 106 15.53 -8.37 -9.69
N GLN A 107 15.74 -7.12 -9.29
CA GLN A 107 15.90 -6.03 -10.24
C GLN A 107 17.14 -6.39 -11.07
N SER A 108 17.00 -6.67 -12.36
CA SER A 108 18.17 -6.90 -13.20
C SER A 108 19.02 -5.63 -13.14
N ASN A 109 20.12 -5.74 -12.40
CA ASN A 109 21.16 -4.75 -12.25
C ASN A 109 21.74 -4.48 -13.63
N ASN A 110 21.19 -3.45 -14.29
CA ASN A 110 21.78 -2.85 -15.49
C ASN A 110 22.97 -1.99 -15.04
N GLU A 111 24.09 -2.65 -14.80
CA GLU A 111 25.41 -2.11 -15.14
C GLU A 111 25.79 -2.58 -16.55
#